data_AF-H1PT81-F1
#
_entry.id   AF-H1PT81-F1
#
_cell.length_a   1.000
_cell.length_b   1.000
_cell.length_c   1.000
_cell.angle_alpha   90.00
_cell.angle_beta   90.00
_cell.angle_gamma   90.00
#
_symmetry.space_group_name_H-M   'P 1'
#
loop_
_entity.id
_entity.type
_entity.pdbx_description
1 polymer ?
#
loop_
_entity_poly.entity_id
_entity_poly.type
_entity_poly.pdbx_seq_one_letter_code
_entity_poly.pdbx_strand_id
1 'polypeptide(L)'
;MIEKIMKAVKSENKKRGRNITVGAVVGMLLSCTAVMGANEYLWIKNDGGIKFSTDNSTPTSTENPYGENTWNGTDYVNNIILNSTSSGYGLKLSGDLSGINFTNNGLIAVTGNNLTCGISNEGTIGDITNTGLITGTSTGNSYGNDGNGIYNKGTMGNITNRGLIIGTNTGRQYGHGIYNAGIIGNVINTGSIIGTGTTEGHGIYNNYNKTMGTITNTGMIVEISNNSGYGIYNTGTMGSIMNTGLIAGIGKLHSSGIYLSGGSSSTTTAICNEGVIIAQGKTSINGIASSGRLMEGIVNNGLISLTNTEELNAAGSISYGISALNSGTTKTIKNNGLVIGKSINGENNCGIYNQGVGVRVSNIGSVVNIATGTGNVHGVSNSKGSYSHIASIVNSGLITGTSTGSGTAYGIFNKQHESNGGEIGDIANTGVIYGKTNTVKNETGGKINSLRNYGILAT
;
A
#
# COMPACT_ATOMS: atom_id res chain seq x y z
N MET A 1 -30.66 17.47 2.47
CA MET A 1 -29.19 17.19 2.46
C MET A 1 -28.85 16.05 1.51
N ILE A 2 -29.53 14.90 1.61
CA ILE A 2 -29.43 13.77 0.67
C ILE A 2 -29.68 14.16 -0.80
N GLU A 3 -30.68 14.98 -1.10
CA GLU A 3 -30.93 15.45 -2.47
C GLU A 3 -29.80 16.31 -3.06
N LYS A 4 -29.10 17.10 -2.22
CA LYS A 4 -27.97 17.92 -2.67
C LYS A 4 -26.76 17.05 -3.00
N ILE A 5 -26.52 15.99 -2.21
CA ILE A 5 -25.47 15.00 -2.45
C ILE A 5 -25.78 14.17 -3.71
N MET A 6 -27.04 13.74 -3.89
CA MET A 6 -27.48 13.01 -5.08
C MET A 6 -27.36 13.83 -6.37
N LYS A 7 -27.61 15.15 -6.29
CA LYS A 7 -27.42 16.07 -7.44
C LYS A 7 -25.94 16.27 -7.78
N ALA A 8 -25.04 16.35 -6.79
CA ALA A 8 -23.60 16.45 -7.02
C ALA A 8 -23.02 15.18 -7.68
N VAL A 9 -23.44 14.00 -7.22
CA VAL A 9 -23.08 12.70 -7.82
C VAL A 9 -23.65 12.54 -9.23
N LYS A 10 -24.82 13.12 -9.53
CA LYS A 10 -25.42 13.12 -10.88
C LYS A 10 -24.80 14.15 -11.82
N SER A 11 -24.36 15.32 -11.34
CA SER A 11 -23.79 16.38 -12.20
C SER A 11 -22.38 16.07 -12.71
N GLU A 12 -21.57 15.32 -11.96
CA GLU A 12 -20.22 14.90 -12.40
C GLU A 12 -20.22 13.67 -13.33
N ASN A 13 -21.34 12.95 -13.43
CA ASN A 13 -21.47 11.73 -14.22
C ASN A 13 -21.59 11.93 -15.74
N LYS A 14 -21.59 13.17 -16.25
CA LYS A 14 -21.67 13.45 -17.70
C LYS A 14 -20.37 13.17 -18.48
N LYS A 15 -19.23 12.89 -17.82
CA LYS A 15 -18.00 12.37 -18.47
C LYS A 15 -17.88 10.86 -18.22
N ARG A 16 -18.76 10.15 -18.91
CA ARG A 16 -19.00 8.70 -18.94
C ARG A 16 -17.70 7.91 -19.18
N GLY A 17 -17.12 7.36 -18.11
CA GLY A 17 -16.06 6.32 -18.23
C GLY A 17 -15.07 6.14 -17.07
N ARG A 18 -14.95 7.04 -16.07
CA ARG A 18 -13.83 6.99 -15.10
C ARG A 18 -14.19 6.96 -13.60
N ASN A 19 -15.46 6.98 -13.22
CA ASN A 19 -15.88 7.16 -11.81
C ASN A 19 -16.46 5.89 -11.13
N ILE A 20 -16.05 4.69 -11.55
CA ILE A 20 -16.53 3.45 -10.91
C ILE A 20 -16.00 3.32 -9.46
N THR A 21 -14.84 3.88 -9.13
CA THR A 21 -14.23 3.67 -7.79
C THR A 21 -14.82 4.58 -6.70
N VAL A 22 -14.94 5.89 -6.94
CA VAL A 22 -15.43 6.83 -5.90
C VAL A 22 -16.93 6.68 -5.68
N GLY A 23 -17.73 6.50 -6.74
CA GLY A 23 -19.18 6.34 -6.63
C GLY A 23 -19.59 5.02 -5.94
N ALA A 24 -18.85 3.93 -6.17
CA ALA A 24 -19.08 2.65 -5.50
C ALA A 24 -18.61 2.67 -4.04
N VAL A 25 -17.44 3.24 -3.76
CA VAL A 25 -16.93 3.39 -2.38
C VAL A 25 -17.82 4.30 -1.55
N VAL A 26 -18.26 5.44 -2.10
CA VAL A 26 -19.22 6.34 -1.42
C VAL A 26 -20.60 5.67 -1.28
N GLY A 27 -21.07 4.92 -2.27
CA GLY A 27 -22.30 4.12 -2.17
C GLY A 27 -22.22 3.03 -1.10
N MET A 28 -21.07 2.37 -0.96
CA MET A 28 -20.78 1.39 0.08
C MET A 28 -20.70 2.04 1.46
N LEU A 29 -20.00 3.17 1.61
CA LEU A 29 -19.90 3.93 2.86
C LEU A 29 -21.26 4.49 3.32
N LEU A 30 -22.11 4.95 2.40
CA LEU A 30 -23.46 5.43 2.72
C LEU A 30 -24.38 4.30 3.17
N SER A 31 -24.18 3.07 2.68
CA SER A 31 -24.91 1.91 3.18
C SER A 31 -24.57 1.57 4.65
N CYS A 32 -23.40 1.99 5.15
CA CYS A 32 -22.96 1.77 6.53
C CYS A 32 -23.59 2.74 7.55
N THR A 33 -24.13 3.90 7.12
CA THR A 33 -24.75 4.88 8.02
C THR A 33 -26.16 4.53 8.51
N ALA A 34 -26.71 3.39 8.09
CA ALA A 34 -28.10 3.00 8.35
C ALA A 34 -28.32 2.12 9.60
N VAL A 35 -27.31 1.87 10.44
CA VAL A 35 -27.47 1.05 11.65
C VAL A 35 -27.59 1.92 12.89
N MET A 36 -28.68 2.71 12.94
CA MET A 36 -29.17 3.30 14.18
C MET A 36 -30.10 2.28 14.83
N GLY A 37 -29.64 1.57 15.88
CA GLY A 37 -30.50 0.59 16.56
C GLY A 37 -29.96 -0.02 17.86
N ALA A 38 -28.66 -0.24 17.99
CA ALA A 38 -28.05 -0.77 19.22
C ALA A 38 -26.80 0.02 19.62
N ASN A 39 -26.35 -0.09 20.87
CA ASN A 39 -25.04 0.38 21.34
C ASN A 39 -24.33 -0.83 21.97
N GLU A 40 -24.09 -1.84 21.14
CA GLU A 40 -23.53 -3.13 21.52
C GLU A 40 -22.04 -3.17 21.17
N TYR A 41 -21.20 -3.49 22.14
CA TYR A 41 -19.77 -3.68 21.90
C TYR A 41 -19.25 -4.72 22.88
N LEU A 42 -18.12 -5.29 22.55
CA LEU A 42 -17.59 -6.42 23.31
C LEU A 42 -16.16 -6.16 23.74
N TRP A 43 -15.88 -6.37 25.03
CA TRP A 43 -14.53 -6.48 25.53
C TRP A 43 -14.30 -7.88 26.09
N ILE A 44 -13.41 -8.64 25.46
CA ILE A 44 -12.92 -9.94 25.94
C ILE A 44 -11.57 -9.74 26.63
N LYS A 45 -11.43 -10.23 27.85
CA LYS A 45 -10.20 -10.16 28.63
C LYS A 45 -9.88 -11.48 29.32
N ASN A 46 -8.60 -11.83 29.39
CA ASN A 46 -8.11 -12.85 30.31
C ASN A 46 -7.30 -12.23 31.45
N ASP A 47 -7.78 -12.37 32.68
CA ASP A 47 -7.07 -12.00 33.92
C ASP A 47 -7.34 -13.03 35.04
N GLY A 48 -7.02 -14.29 34.75
CA GLY A 48 -7.32 -15.44 35.61
C GLY A 48 -8.55 -16.23 35.15
N GLY A 49 -8.91 -16.11 33.88
CA GLY A 49 -10.10 -16.67 33.26
C GLY A 49 -10.63 -15.73 32.18
N ILE A 50 -11.34 -16.27 31.19
CA ILE A 50 -11.94 -15.49 30.11
C ILE A 50 -13.19 -14.77 30.63
N LYS A 51 -13.20 -13.45 30.47
CA LYS A 51 -14.28 -12.59 30.92
C LYS A 51 -14.72 -11.63 29.83
N PHE A 52 -15.97 -11.20 29.91
CA PHE A 52 -16.65 -10.34 28.95
C PHE A 52 -17.18 -9.06 29.62
N SER A 53 -17.20 -7.95 28.87
CA SER A 53 -17.91 -6.71 29.21
C SER A 53 -18.61 -6.16 27.97
N THR A 54 -19.79 -5.57 28.20
CA THR A 54 -20.61 -4.86 27.22
C THR A 54 -20.93 -3.42 27.66
N ASP A 55 -20.25 -2.93 28.70
CA ASP A 55 -20.49 -1.64 29.36
C ASP A 55 -19.23 -0.77 29.46
N ASN A 56 -18.14 -1.21 28.84
CA ASN A 56 -16.83 -0.54 28.78
C ASN A 56 -16.15 -0.44 30.14
N SER A 57 -16.64 -1.21 31.13
CA SER A 57 -15.97 -1.44 32.39
C SER A 57 -15.02 -2.64 32.31
N THR A 58 -14.22 -2.86 33.35
CA THR A 58 -13.32 -4.03 33.36
C THR A 58 -14.15 -5.32 33.36
N PRO A 59 -13.91 -6.27 32.43
CA PRO A 59 -14.66 -7.51 32.35
C PRO A 59 -14.68 -8.31 33.66
N THR A 60 -15.88 -8.68 34.10
CA THR A 60 -16.11 -9.50 35.31
C THR A 60 -16.93 -10.76 35.04
N SER A 61 -17.83 -10.73 34.05
CA SER A 61 -18.68 -11.87 33.68
C SER A 61 -17.90 -12.92 32.92
N THR A 62 -18.12 -14.20 33.23
CA THR A 62 -17.56 -15.34 32.46
C THR A 62 -18.56 -15.91 31.45
N GLU A 63 -19.81 -15.45 31.49
CA GLU A 63 -20.85 -15.87 30.56
C GLU A 63 -20.74 -15.10 29.25
N ASN A 64 -20.98 -15.80 28.14
CA ASN A 64 -21.08 -15.16 26.83
C ASN A 64 -22.28 -14.19 26.83
N PRO A 65 -22.05 -12.88 26.66
CA PRO A 65 -23.11 -11.89 26.85
C PRO A 65 -24.15 -11.85 25.73
N TYR A 66 -23.86 -12.46 24.57
CA TYR A 66 -24.73 -12.46 23.40
C TYR A 66 -25.06 -13.88 22.98
N GLY A 67 -26.32 -14.29 23.13
CA GLY A 67 -26.76 -15.67 22.89
C GLY A 67 -26.69 -16.12 21.43
N GLU A 68 -26.74 -15.17 20.50
CA GLU A 68 -26.60 -15.35 19.05
C GLU A 68 -25.13 -15.55 18.63
N ASN A 69 -24.19 -15.13 19.48
CA ASN A 69 -22.77 -15.42 19.31
C ASN A 69 -22.45 -16.79 19.90
N THR A 70 -21.45 -17.46 19.33
CA THR A 70 -21.01 -18.77 19.84
C THR A 70 -19.66 -18.63 20.53
N TRP A 71 -19.54 -19.22 21.72
CA TRP A 71 -18.30 -19.33 22.48
C TRP A 71 -18.15 -20.76 22.99
N ASN A 72 -17.08 -21.45 22.57
CA ASN A 72 -16.83 -22.85 22.93
C ASN A 72 -15.59 -23.05 23.83
N GLY A 73 -14.89 -21.97 24.21
CA GLY A 73 -13.63 -22.02 24.97
C GLY A 73 -12.37 -21.74 24.14
N THR A 74 -12.42 -21.94 22.82
CA THR A 74 -11.30 -21.71 21.88
C THR A 74 -11.64 -20.76 20.75
N ASP A 75 -12.91 -20.67 20.38
CA ASP A 75 -13.38 -19.87 19.25
C ASP A 75 -14.58 -19.04 19.69
N TYR A 76 -14.46 -17.73 19.51
CA TYR A 76 -15.56 -16.80 19.65
C TYR A 76 -16.04 -16.38 18.26
N VAL A 77 -17.32 -16.58 17.97
CA VAL A 77 -17.93 -16.19 16.68
C VAL A 77 -18.97 -15.11 16.91
N ASN A 78 -18.72 -13.93 16.35
CA ASN A 78 -19.67 -12.83 16.29
C ASN A 78 -20.60 -12.98 15.08
N ASN A 79 -21.90 -13.11 15.33
CA ASN A 79 -22.95 -13.13 14.30
C ASN A 79 -23.87 -11.89 14.38
N ILE A 80 -23.66 -11.02 15.37
CA ILE A 80 -24.48 -9.83 15.58
C ILE A 80 -23.80 -8.55 15.09
N ILE A 81 -24.48 -7.43 15.28
CA ILE A 81 -23.94 -6.09 15.10
C ILE A 81 -23.28 -5.66 16.41
N LEU A 82 -21.97 -5.44 16.41
CA LEU A 82 -21.26 -4.70 17.44
C LEU A 82 -21.06 -3.28 16.95
N ASN A 83 -21.90 -2.35 17.41
CA ASN A 83 -21.78 -0.93 17.14
C ASN A 83 -21.65 -0.11 18.42
N SER A 84 -20.71 0.84 18.42
CA SER A 84 -20.53 1.72 19.57
C SER A 84 -20.46 3.17 19.17
N THR A 85 -21.13 3.98 19.97
CA THR A 85 -21.04 5.45 19.95
C THR A 85 -20.37 5.99 21.22
N SER A 86 -20.21 5.14 22.25
CA SER A 86 -19.70 5.51 23.58
C SER A 86 -18.33 4.92 23.89
N SER A 87 -17.82 3.98 23.09
CA SER A 87 -16.49 3.40 23.22
C SER A 87 -15.71 3.59 21.92
N GLY A 88 -14.38 3.69 22.03
CA GLY A 88 -13.49 3.80 20.87
C GLY A 88 -13.31 2.48 20.10
N TYR A 89 -14.13 1.45 20.37
CA TYR A 89 -13.94 0.13 19.80
C TYR A 89 -15.26 -0.65 19.65
N GLY A 90 -15.35 -1.54 18.67
CA GLY A 90 -16.48 -2.48 18.55
C GLY A 90 -16.17 -3.78 19.27
N LEU A 91 -14.94 -4.27 19.10
CA LEU A 91 -14.34 -5.34 19.86
C LEU A 91 -13.03 -4.87 20.51
N LYS A 92 -12.87 -5.09 21.81
CA LYS A 92 -11.59 -4.94 22.51
C LYS A 92 -11.11 -6.29 23.01
N LEU A 93 -9.82 -6.55 22.82
CA LEU A 93 -9.13 -7.77 23.24
C LEU A 93 -7.97 -7.39 24.17
N SER A 94 -7.89 -8.00 25.35
CA SER A 94 -6.77 -7.78 26.27
C SER A 94 -6.45 -8.99 27.15
N GLY A 95 -5.26 -8.98 27.77
CA GLY A 95 -4.74 -10.15 28.49
C GLY A 95 -4.20 -11.22 27.55
N ASP A 96 -3.99 -12.43 28.07
CA ASP A 96 -3.53 -13.57 27.26
C ASP A 96 -4.71 -14.38 26.71
N LEU A 97 -5.04 -14.16 25.45
CA LEU A 97 -6.04 -14.88 24.67
C LEU A 97 -5.36 -15.74 23.59
N SER A 98 -4.10 -16.16 23.78
CA SER A 98 -3.32 -16.91 22.78
C SER A 98 -3.98 -18.20 22.28
N GLY A 99 -4.78 -18.87 23.10
CA GLY A 99 -5.56 -20.05 22.74
C GLY A 99 -6.93 -19.75 22.12
N ILE A 100 -7.23 -18.49 21.83
CA ILE A 100 -8.55 -18.04 21.37
C ILE A 100 -8.46 -17.48 19.97
N ASN A 101 -9.33 -17.95 19.08
CA ASN A 101 -9.58 -17.32 17.80
C ASN A 101 -10.87 -16.51 17.83
N PHE A 102 -10.93 -15.46 17.01
CA PHE A 102 -12.13 -14.66 16.86
C PHE A 102 -12.58 -14.65 15.39
N THR A 103 -13.84 -14.98 15.16
CA THR A 103 -14.47 -14.92 13.84
C THR A 103 -15.58 -13.87 13.82
N ASN A 104 -15.52 -12.93 12.89
CA ASN A 104 -16.62 -12.02 12.59
C ASN A 104 -17.39 -12.46 11.34
N ASN A 105 -18.63 -12.91 11.53
CA ASN A 105 -19.61 -13.10 10.46
C ASN A 105 -20.60 -11.93 10.37
N GLY A 106 -20.78 -11.18 11.46
CA GLY A 106 -21.68 -10.05 11.54
C GLY A 106 -21.05 -8.71 11.13
N LEU A 107 -21.47 -7.66 11.82
CA LEU A 107 -21.01 -6.29 11.62
C LEU A 107 -20.28 -5.81 12.87
N ILE A 108 -19.09 -5.25 12.73
CA ILE A 108 -18.42 -4.51 13.79
C ILE A 108 -18.23 -3.09 13.25
N ALA A 109 -18.96 -2.11 13.76
CA ALA A 109 -19.00 -0.76 13.20
C ALA A 109 -19.01 0.33 14.25
N VAL A 110 -17.92 1.08 14.35
CA VAL A 110 -17.77 2.11 15.38
C VAL A 110 -17.48 3.46 14.77
N THR A 111 -18.17 4.49 15.29
CA THR A 111 -17.90 5.89 14.94
C THR A 111 -17.61 6.68 16.20
N GLY A 112 -16.45 7.31 16.26
CA GLY A 112 -16.01 8.11 17.41
C GLY A 112 -15.24 9.37 16.99
N ASN A 113 -14.82 10.19 17.96
CA ASN A 113 -14.01 11.40 17.75
C ASN A 113 -12.55 11.26 18.24
N ASN A 114 -12.19 10.08 18.75
CA ASN A 114 -10.86 9.74 19.26
C ASN A 114 -10.24 8.62 18.41
N LEU A 115 -9.23 7.92 18.93
CA LEU A 115 -8.79 6.66 18.35
C LEU A 115 -9.99 5.70 18.29
N THR A 116 -10.40 5.33 17.09
CA THR A 116 -11.59 4.50 16.85
C THR A 116 -11.21 3.25 16.09
N CYS A 117 -11.59 2.09 16.61
CA CYS A 117 -11.23 0.80 16.06
C CYS A 117 -12.48 -0.06 15.82
N GLY A 118 -12.54 -0.81 14.72
CA GLY A 118 -13.47 -1.94 14.63
C GLY A 118 -13.05 -2.98 15.67
N ILE A 119 -11.83 -3.49 15.53
CA ILE A 119 -11.16 -4.37 16.50
C ILE A 119 -9.93 -3.67 17.09
N SER A 120 -9.83 -3.63 18.41
CA SER A 120 -8.66 -3.14 19.15
C SER A 120 -8.04 -4.29 19.95
N ASN A 121 -6.79 -4.64 19.66
CA ASN A 121 -6.04 -5.62 20.44
C ASN A 121 -4.94 -4.96 21.26
N GLU A 122 -5.01 -5.11 22.58
CA GLU A 122 -4.00 -4.68 23.55
C GLU A 122 -3.31 -5.87 24.25
N GLY A 123 -3.72 -7.10 23.96
CA GLY A 123 -3.19 -8.33 24.55
C GLY A 123 -2.60 -9.29 23.53
N THR A 124 -2.62 -10.58 23.86
CA THR A 124 -2.32 -11.65 22.91
C THR A 124 -3.63 -12.27 22.45
N ILE A 125 -3.81 -12.54 21.16
CA ILE A 125 -4.94 -13.29 20.60
C ILE A 125 -4.41 -14.27 19.55
N GLY A 126 -5.11 -15.38 19.34
CA GLY A 126 -4.91 -16.26 18.18
C GLY A 126 -5.36 -15.60 16.87
N ASP A 127 -5.95 -16.39 15.99
CA ASP A 127 -6.28 -15.94 14.64
C ASP A 127 -7.57 -15.11 14.60
N ILE A 128 -7.59 -14.10 13.73
CA ILE A 128 -8.77 -13.30 13.42
C ILE A 128 -9.28 -13.68 12.04
N THR A 129 -10.52 -14.14 11.95
CA THR A 129 -11.20 -14.38 10.68
C THR A 129 -12.33 -13.37 10.49
N ASN A 130 -12.37 -12.70 9.34
CA ASN A 130 -13.47 -11.81 8.98
C ASN A 130 -14.16 -12.29 7.70
N THR A 131 -15.43 -12.64 7.80
CA THR A 131 -16.32 -12.90 6.65
C THR A 131 -17.40 -11.83 6.52
N GLY A 132 -17.66 -11.06 7.58
CA GLY A 132 -18.57 -9.93 7.62
C GLY A 132 -17.90 -8.57 7.35
N LEU A 133 -18.37 -7.54 8.04
CA LEU A 133 -17.84 -6.17 7.94
C LEU A 133 -17.21 -5.72 9.26
N ILE A 134 -16.00 -5.19 9.20
CA ILE A 134 -15.33 -4.49 10.30
C ILE A 134 -15.04 -3.05 9.86
N THR A 135 -15.49 -2.06 10.62
CA THR A 135 -15.21 -0.65 10.38
C THR A 135 -14.94 0.14 11.66
N GLY A 136 -13.87 0.93 11.64
CA GLY A 136 -13.57 1.94 12.65
C GLY A 136 -13.45 3.31 12.02
N THR A 137 -14.41 4.19 12.33
CA THR A 137 -14.51 5.55 11.78
C THR A 137 -14.19 6.58 12.87
N SER A 138 -13.09 7.30 12.71
CA SER A 138 -12.78 8.46 13.53
C SER A 138 -13.15 9.77 12.82
N THR A 139 -13.78 10.66 13.56
CA THR A 139 -14.05 12.05 13.17
C THR A 139 -13.05 13.03 13.81
N GLY A 140 -12.07 12.49 14.55
CA GLY A 140 -11.14 13.26 15.36
C GLY A 140 -10.10 14.02 14.55
N ASN A 141 -9.73 15.19 15.06
CA ASN A 141 -8.71 16.06 14.47
C ASN A 141 -7.38 16.05 15.21
N SER A 142 -7.36 15.61 16.48
CA SER A 142 -6.16 15.58 17.32
C SER A 142 -5.25 14.41 16.96
N TYR A 143 -3.94 14.60 17.13
CA TYR A 143 -2.95 13.57 16.85
C TYR A 143 -3.27 12.25 17.58
N GLY A 144 -3.23 11.14 16.84
CA GLY A 144 -3.55 9.80 17.36
C GLY A 144 -5.04 9.44 17.33
N ASN A 145 -5.91 10.34 16.87
CA ASN A 145 -7.33 10.04 16.68
C ASN A 145 -7.58 9.30 15.36
N ASP A 146 -6.90 8.19 15.15
CA ASP A 146 -6.93 7.44 13.90
C ASP A 146 -8.20 6.58 13.80
N GLY A 147 -8.65 6.34 12.56
CA GLY A 147 -9.74 5.40 12.27
C GLY A 147 -9.18 4.09 11.75
N ASN A 148 -9.40 2.99 12.48
CA ASN A 148 -8.79 1.71 12.20
C ASN A 148 -9.86 0.62 12.01
N GLY A 149 -9.80 -0.16 10.94
CA GLY A 149 -10.58 -1.38 10.85
C GLY A 149 -10.12 -2.36 11.94
N ILE A 150 -8.84 -2.70 11.90
CA ILE A 150 -8.16 -3.47 12.95
C ILE A 150 -6.93 -2.69 13.43
N TYR A 151 -6.84 -2.49 14.74
CA TYR A 151 -5.66 -1.92 15.40
C TYR A 151 -5.06 -2.94 16.37
N ASN A 152 -3.79 -3.30 16.15
CA ASN A 152 -3.08 -4.25 16.97
C ASN A 152 -1.90 -3.60 17.70
N LYS A 153 -1.98 -3.45 19.02
CA LYS A 153 -0.86 -3.01 19.88
C LYS A 153 -0.12 -4.18 20.54
N GLY A 154 -0.78 -5.32 20.68
CA GLY A 154 -0.22 -6.54 21.28
C GLY A 154 0.23 -7.57 20.25
N THR A 155 -0.06 -8.84 20.52
CA THR A 155 0.24 -9.96 19.62
C THR A 155 -1.06 -10.52 19.06
N MET A 156 -1.13 -10.67 17.75
CA MET A 156 -2.26 -11.25 17.05
C MET A 156 -1.72 -12.35 16.14
N GLY A 157 -2.45 -13.46 16.04
CA GLY A 157 -2.17 -14.51 15.09
C GLY A 157 -2.35 -14.04 13.64
N ASN A 158 -2.73 -14.96 12.77
CA ASN A 158 -3.03 -14.63 11.38
C ASN A 158 -4.34 -13.84 11.28
N ILE A 159 -4.42 -12.98 10.28
CA ILE A 159 -5.67 -12.34 9.87
C ILE A 159 -6.10 -12.96 8.54
N THR A 160 -7.27 -13.60 8.53
CA THR A 160 -7.92 -14.09 7.31
C THR A 160 -9.12 -13.22 6.98
N ASN A 161 -9.00 -12.36 5.97
CA ASN A 161 -10.10 -11.52 5.50
C ASN A 161 -10.75 -12.08 4.23
N ARG A 162 -12.03 -12.42 4.33
CA ARG A 162 -12.92 -12.81 3.24
C ARG A 162 -14.08 -11.83 3.06
N GLY A 163 -14.33 -10.98 4.06
CA GLY A 163 -15.31 -9.91 4.05
C GLY A 163 -14.69 -8.55 3.74
N LEU A 164 -15.11 -7.53 4.47
CA LEU A 164 -14.65 -6.15 4.31
C LEU A 164 -14.09 -5.60 5.63
N ILE A 165 -12.90 -4.99 5.56
CA ILE A 165 -12.27 -4.26 6.66
C ILE A 165 -12.04 -2.81 6.21
N ILE A 166 -12.54 -1.83 6.97
CA ILE A 166 -12.38 -0.40 6.68
C ILE A 166 -11.86 0.35 7.91
N GLY A 167 -10.81 1.15 7.74
CA GLY A 167 -10.49 2.20 8.70
C GLY A 167 -10.61 3.57 8.06
N THR A 168 -11.40 4.43 8.68
CA THR A 168 -11.72 5.75 8.14
C THR A 168 -11.42 6.85 9.14
N ASN A 169 -10.62 7.84 8.78
CA ASN A 169 -10.62 9.12 9.47
C ASN A 169 -11.20 10.21 8.55
N THR A 170 -12.31 10.82 8.96
CA THR A 170 -12.93 11.97 8.27
C THR A 170 -12.49 13.31 8.84
N GLY A 171 -11.69 13.31 9.92
CA GLY A 171 -11.10 14.49 10.53
C GLY A 171 -9.81 14.90 9.85
N ARG A 172 -8.72 15.09 10.60
CA ARG A 172 -7.38 15.49 10.11
C ARG A 172 -6.28 14.48 10.46
N GLN A 173 -6.63 13.20 10.55
CA GLN A 173 -5.70 12.13 10.95
C GLN A 173 -5.71 10.97 9.95
N TYR A 174 -5.23 9.80 10.40
CA TYR A 174 -4.97 8.65 9.55
C TYR A 174 -6.14 7.66 9.52
N GLY A 175 -6.35 7.04 8.36
CA GLY A 175 -7.30 5.94 8.19
C GLY A 175 -6.60 4.65 7.77
N HIS A 176 -6.72 3.59 8.56
CA HIS A 176 -6.02 2.33 8.34
C HIS A 176 -6.97 1.14 8.23
N GLY A 177 -6.96 0.41 7.11
CA GLY A 177 -7.66 -0.88 7.06
C GLY A 177 -7.16 -1.81 8.17
N ILE A 178 -5.86 -2.05 8.19
CA ILE A 178 -5.15 -2.73 9.29
C ILE A 178 -3.95 -1.90 9.72
N TYR A 179 -3.85 -1.63 11.02
CA TYR A 179 -2.70 -0.98 11.63
C TYR A 179 -2.03 -1.86 12.68
N ASN A 180 -0.78 -2.24 12.42
CA ASN A 180 0.04 -3.01 13.35
C ASN A 180 1.03 -2.11 14.11
N ALA A 181 0.80 -1.98 15.40
CA ALA A 181 1.68 -1.40 16.41
C ALA A 181 2.30 -2.47 17.34
N GLY A 182 2.20 -3.76 17.01
CA GLY A 182 2.68 -4.90 17.78
C GLY A 182 3.24 -6.03 16.90
N ILE A 183 2.72 -7.25 17.07
CA ILE A 183 3.03 -8.42 16.24
C ILE A 183 1.74 -8.92 15.60
N ILE A 184 1.73 -9.09 14.28
CA ILE A 184 0.69 -9.82 13.54
C ILE A 184 1.37 -10.99 12.83
N GLY A 185 0.70 -12.14 12.79
CA GLY A 185 1.06 -13.26 11.92
C GLY A 185 0.91 -12.91 10.43
N ASN A 186 0.52 -13.88 9.61
CA ASN A 186 0.27 -13.64 8.19
C ASN A 186 -1.07 -12.91 7.99
N VAL A 187 -1.16 -12.11 6.93
CA VAL A 187 -2.43 -11.52 6.48
C VAL A 187 -2.82 -12.17 5.16
N ILE A 188 -3.95 -12.88 5.15
CA ILE A 188 -4.51 -13.52 3.97
C ILE A 188 -5.78 -12.76 3.58
N ASN A 189 -5.71 -12.01 2.49
CA ASN A 189 -6.82 -11.21 1.99
C ASN A 189 -7.40 -11.77 0.69
N THR A 190 -8.64 -12.26 0.78
CA THR A 190 -9.48 -12.65 -0.36
C THR A 190 -10.68 -11.71 -0.53
N GLY A 191 -10.99 -10.92 0.51
CA GLY A 191 -11.99 -9.85 0.47
C GLY A 191 -11.38 -8.48 0.21
N SER A 192 -11.84 -7.46 0.93
CA SER A 192 -11.37 -6.07 0.79
C SER A 192 -10.84 -5.50 2.10
N ILE A 193 -9.68 -4.84 2.03
CA ILE A 193 -9.08 -4.07 3.12
C ILE A 193 -8.88 -2.64 2.63
N ILE A 194 -9.50 -1.67 3.31
CA ILE A 194 -9.55 -0.28 2.86
C ILE A 194 -9.14 0.69 3.98
N GLY A 195 -8.17 1.55 3.69
CA GLY A 195 -7.85 2.71 4.54
C GLY A 195 -8.28 4.01 3.87
N THR A 196 -8.94 4.89 4.62
CA THR A 196 -9.32 6.22 4.11
C THR A 196 -9.03 7.30 5.13
N GLY A 197 -8.10 8.21 4.84
CA GLY A 197 -7.80 9.33 5.74
C GLY A 197 -7.82 10.67 5.01
N THR A 198 -8.15 11.73 5.73
CA THR A 198 -8.01 13.09 5.18
C THR A 198 -6.54 13.48 5.03
N THR A 199 -5.69 13.11 6.00
CA THR A 199 -4.25 13.45 5.98
C THR A 199 -3.44 12.36 5.29
N GLU A 200 -3.51 11.12 5.77
CA GLU A 200 -2.97 9.97 5.04
C GLU A 200 -3.86 8.75 5.28
N GLY A 201 -3.89 7.85 4.32
CA GLY A 201 -4.53 6.55 4.47
C GLY A 201 -3.53 5.43 4.27
N HIS A 202 -3.86 4.25 4.82
CA HIS A 202 -3.14 3.02 4.52
C HIS A 202 -4.09 1.83 4.42
N GLY A 203 -4.00 1.02 3.37
CA GLY A 203 -4.70 -0.26 3.34
C GLY A 203 -4.20 -1.15 4.50
N ILE A 204 -2.89 -1.38 4.52
CA ILE A 204 -2.18 -2.05 5.61
C ILE A 204 -0.97 -1.21 6.02
N TYR A 205 -0.83 -0.95 7.32
CA TYR A 205 0.34 -0.28 7.89
C TYR A 205 1.02 -1.15 8.96
N ASN A 206 2.29 -1.48 8.74
CA ASN A 206 3.17 -2.09 9.76
C ASN A 206 4.13 -1.03 10.31
N ASN A 207 3.98 -0.69 11.59
CA ASN A 207 4.72 0.41 12.22
C ASN A 207 6.19 0.06 12.48
N TYR A 208 6.94 1.08 12.87
CA TYR A 208 8.36 1.02 13.14
C TYR A 208 8.69 0.03 14.25
N ASN A 209 9.69 -0.82 14.01
CA ASN A 209 10.10 -1.92 14.89
C ASN A 209 8.98 -2.94 15.19
N LYS A 210 7.95 -3.02 14.35
CA LYS A 210 6.86 -4.00 14.48
C LYS A 210 7.01 -5.12 13.48
N THR A 211 6.44 -6.27 13.82
CA THR A 211 6.56 -7.47 13.01
C THR A 211 5.20 -7.84 12.43
N MET A 212 5.18 -8.04 11.13
CA MET A 212 4.06 -8.63 10.40
C MET A 212 4.57 -9.82 9.60
N GLY A 213 3.79 -10.89 9.51
CA GLY A 213 4.09 -12.00 8.64
C GLY A 213 3.98 -11.66 7.15
N THR A 214 3.79 -12.68 6.34
CA THR A 214 3.56 -12.57 4.90
C THR A 214 2.17 -12.01 4.63
N ILE A 215 2.06 -11.10 3.66
CA ILE A 215 0.78 -10.63 3.12
C ILE A 215 0.51 -11.41 1.84
N THR A 216 -0.57 -12.21 1.83
CA THR A 216 -1.10 -12.89 0.65
C THR A 216 -2.38 -12.21 0.23
N ASN A 217 -2.36 -11.50 -0.90
CA ASN A 217 -3.51 -10.78 -1.41
C ASN A 217 -4.00 -11.38 -2.73
N THR A 218 -5.20 -11.96 -2.71
CA THR A 218 -5.97 -12.32 -3.91
C THR A 218 -7.21 -11.46 -4.09
N GLY A 219 -7.56 -10.66 -3.08
CA GLY A 219 -8.66 -9.68 -3.10
C GLY A 219 -8.18 -8.27 -3.39
N MET A 220 -8.71 -7.30 -2.64
CA MET A 220 -8.38 -5.88 -2.77
C MET A 220 -7.75 -5.32 -1.49
N ILE A 221 -6.60 -4.67 -1.62
CA ILE A 221 -6.02 -3.81 -0.59
C ILE A 221 -5.91 -2.41 -1.19
N VAL A 222 -6.72 -1.49 -0.69
CA VAL A 222 -6.85 -0.16 -1.29
C VAL A 222 -6.73 0.90 -0.21
N GLU A 223 -6.17 2.01 -0.61
CA GLU A 223 -6.19 3.22 0.16
C GLU A 223 -6.74 4.36 -0.69
N ILE A 224 -7.50 5.27 -0.04
CA ILE A 224 -8.00 6.49 -0.67
C ILE A 224 -7.89 7.66 0.32
N SER A 225 -7.04 8.64 0.02
CA SER A 225 -6.86 9.83 0.87
C SER A 225 -6.74 11.15 0.10
N ASN A 226 -6.97 12.24 0.84
CA ASN A 226 -6.89 13.59 0.31
C ASN A 226 -5.46 14.16 0.28
N ASN A 227 -4.45 13.40 0.69
CA ASN A 227 -3.05 13.85 0.67
C ASN A 227 -2.05 12.72 0.35
N SER A 228 -1.64 11.87 1.30
CA SER A 228 -0.70 10.75 1.02
C SER A 228 -1.36 9.39 1.15
N GLY A 229 -1.17 8.53 0.15
CA GLY A 229 -1.92 7.29 0.07
C GLY A 229 -1.12 6.03 -0.22
N TYR A 230 -1.19 5.02 0.67
CA TYR A 230 -0.39 3.81 0.55
C TYR A 230 -1.25 2.53 0.61
N GLY A 231 -1.18 1.69 -0.42
CA GLY A 231 -1.85 0.38 -0.38
C GLY A 231 -1.28 -0.47 0.77
N ILE A 232 0.03 -0.67 0.76
CA ILE A 232 0.78 -1.28 1.87
C ILE A 232 1.92 -0.35 2.26
N TYR A 233 2.01 -0.01 3.55
CA TYR A 233 3.13 0.74 4.11
C TYR A 233 3.83 -0.09 5.18
N ASN A 234 5.14 -0.27 5.03
CA ASN A 234 5.96 -0.97 6.00
C ASN A 234 7.09 -0.07 6.50
N THR A 235 7.15 0.12 7.81
CA THR A 235 8.26 0.79 8.52
C THR A 235 8.97 -0.15 9.50
N GLY A 236 8.50 -1.39 9.64
CA GLY A 236 9.07 -2.44 10.49
C GLY A 236 9.49 -3.69 9.70
N THR A 237 9.47 -4.85 10.35
CA THR A 237 9.78 -6.14 9.72
C THR A 237 8.52 -6.79 9.17
N MET A 238 8.57 -7.18 7.90
CA MET A 238 7.48 -7.85 7.19
C MET A 238 7.99 -9.10 6.49
N GLY A 239 7.14 -10.12 6.38
CA GLY A 239 7.36 -11.27 5.50
C GLY A 239 7.38 -10.87 4.02
N SER A 240 7.00 -11.79 3.14
CA SER A 240 6.83 -11.46 1.71
C SER A 240 5.50 -10.76 1.46
N ILE A 241 5.42 -10.00 0.37
CA ILE A 241 4.15 -9.52 -0.18
C ILE A 241 3.87 -10.30 -1.46
N MET A 242 2.84 -11.14 -1.43
CA MET A 242 2.40 -11.99 -2.53
C MET A 242 1.06 -11.47 -3.05
N ASN A 243 1.07 -10.83 -4.22
CA ASN A 243 -0.12 -10.21 -4.79
C ASN A 243 -0.56 -10.92 -6.07
N THR A 244 -1.74 -11.52 -6.06
CA THR A 244 -2.48 -11.95 -7.26
C THR A 244 -3.77 -11.13 -7.48
N GLY A 245 -4.16 -10.33 -6.48
CA GLY A 245 -5.29 -9.40 -6.54
C GLY A 245 -4.89 -7.97 -6.89
N LEU A 246 -5.56 -7.01 -6.28
CA LEU A 246 -5.29 -5.58 -6.41
C LEU A 246 -4.65 -5.01 -5.15
N ILE A 247 -3.55 -4.26 -5.30
CA ILE A 247 -3.01 -3.34 -4.29
C ILE A 247 -3.01 -1.93 -4.88
N ALA A 248 -3.63 -0.95 -4.22
CA ALA A 248 -3.68 0.42 -4.71
C ALA A 248 -3.43 1.47 -3.61
N GLY A 249 -2.52 2.41 -3.88
CA GLY A 249 -2.40 3.66 -3.12
C GLY A 249 -2.90 4.83 -3.95
N ILE A 250 -3.93 5.54 -3.46
CA ILE A 250 -4.60 6.61 -4.19
C ILE A 250 -4.63 7.85 -3.28
N GLY A 251 -3.57 8.64 -3.36
CA GLY A 251 -3.43 9.91 -2.65
C GLY A 251 -3.56 11.08 -3.60
N LYS A 252 -4.00 12.24 -3.10
CA LYS A 252 -4.05 13.47 -3.91
C LYS A 252 -2.67 14.02 -4.26
N LEU A 253 -1.71 13.93 -3.35
CA LEU A 253 -0.34 14.44 -3.53
C LEU A 253 0.65 13.30 -3.73
N HIS A 254 0.84 12.48 -2.71
CA HIS A 254 1.80 11.38 -2.70
C HIS A 254 1.07 10.05 -2.72
N SER A 255 1.64 9.05 -3.39
CA SER A 255 1.09 7.70 -3.27
C SER A 255 2.10 6.61 -3.54
N SER A 256 1.83 5.44 -2.96
CA SER A 256 2.46 4.22 -3.42
C SER A 256 1.54 3.02 -3.34
N GLY A 257 1.65 2.11 -4.30
CA GLY A 257 1.01 0.80 -4.17
C GLY A 257 1.61 0.06 -2.97
N ILE A 258 2.93 -0.07 -2.97
CA ILE A 258 3.71 -0.63 -1.85
C ILE A 258 4.83 0.32 -1.50
N TYR A 259 4.95 0.70 -0.23
CA TYR A 259 6.04 1.52 0.27
C TYR A 259 6.77 0.84 1.44
N LEU A 260 8.06 0.59 1.26
CA LEU A 260 8.97 0.11 2.29
C LEU A 260 9.85 1.28 2.72
N SER A 261 9.63 1.81 3.93
CA SER A 261 10.31 3.02 4.41
C SER A 261 11.80 2.78 4.68
N GLY A 262 12.60 3.85 4.70
CA GLY A 262 14.07 3.79 4.76
C GLY A 262 14.73 3.54 6.12
N GLY A 263 14.00 3.08 7.15
CA GLY A 263 14.56 2.84 8.48
C GLY A 263 15.37 1.54 8.59
N SER A 264 16.36 1.48 9.49
CA SER A 264 17.21 0.29 9.71
C SER A 264 16.44 -0.98 10.09
N SER A 265 15.24 -0.84 10.66
CA SER A 265 14.34 -1.94 11.03
C SER A 265 13.28 -2.25 9.98
N SER A 266 13.18 -1.43 8.93
CA SER A 266 12.26 -1.64 7.82
C SER A 266 12.80 -2.73 6.91
N THR A 267 12.31 -3.95 7.09
CA THR A 267 12.73 -5.12 6.31
C THR A 267 11.51 -5.79 5.68
N THR A 268 11.69 -6.27 4.46
CA THR A 268 10.70 -7.10 3.75
C THR A 268 11.44 -8.22 3.06
N THR A 269 10.86 -9.41 3.06
CA THR A 269 11.54 -10.59 2.49
C THR A 269 11.63 -10.46 0.98
N ALA A 270 10.48 -10.46 0.31
CA ALA A 270 10.36 -10.29 -1.13
C ALA A 270 9.03 -9.60 -1.49
N ILE A 271 8.94 -9.09 -2.71
CA ILE A 271 7.68 -8.66 -3.31
C ILE A 271 7.47 -9.47 -4.59
N CYS A 272 6.37 -10.22 -4.66
CA CYS A 272 5.96 -11.01 -5.81
C CYS A 272 4.59 -10.53 -6.28
N ASN A 273 4.54 -9.89 -7.45
CA ASN A 273 3.31 -9.39 -8.05
C ASN A 273 2.93 -10.19 -9.29
N GLU A 274 1.87 -10.98 -9.21
CA GLU A 274 1.15 -11.60 -10.34
C GLU A 274 -0.12 -10.81 -10.71
N GLY A 275 -0.63 -10.00 -9.78
CA GLY A 275 -1.85 -9.21 -9.93
C GLY A 275 -1.59 -7.79 -10.43
N VAL A 276 -2.34 -6.85 -9.86
CA VAL A 276 -2.26 -5.42 -10.22
C VAL A 276 -1.81 -4.60 -9.02
N ILE A 277 -0.82 -3.73 -9.24
CA ILE A 277 -0.40 -2.69 -8.31
C ILE A 277 -0.66 -1.33 -8.97
N ILE A 278 -1.40 -0.46 -8.28
CA ILE A 278 -1.72 0.89 -8.76
C ILE A 278 -1.18 1.93 -7.79
N ALA A 279 -0.58 2.99 -8.33
CA ALA A 279 -0.29 4.21 -7.60
C ALA A 279 -0.82 5.42 -8.36
N GLN A 280 -1.60 6.25 -7.68
CA GLN A 280 -2.21 7.44 -8.26
C GLN A 280 -2.00 8.65 -7.37
N GLY A 281 -1.52 9.76 -7.92
CA GLY A 281 -1.27 11.01 -7.19
C GLY A 281 -0.73 12.13 -8.05
N LYS A 282 -0.10 13.16 -7.44
CA LYS A 282 0.37 14.35 -8.14
C LYS A 282 1.90 14.50 -8.13
N THR A 283 2.53 14.47 -6.97
CA THR A 283 3.91 14.93 -6.79
C THR A 283 4.92 13.80 -6.63
N SER A 284 4.59 12.74 -5.89
CA SER A 284 5.48 11.58 -5.72
C SER A 284 4.68 10.30 -5.75
N ILE A 285 4.86 9.54 -6.83
CA ILE A 285 4.05 8.36 -7.11
C ILE A 285 5.01 7.18 -7.29
N ASN A 286 4.81 6.11 -6.53
CA ASN A 286 5.62 4.91 -6.67
C ASN A 286 4.74 3.67 -6.79
N GLY A 287 4.95 2.82 -7.78
CA GLY A 287 4.26 1.52 -7.81
C GLY A 287 4.74 0.69 -6.63
N ILE A 288 6.05 0.49 -6.58
CA ILE A 288 6.78 -0.08 -5.45
C ILE A 288 7.94 0.83 -5.11
N ALA A 289 8.00 1.32 -3.87
CA ALA A 289 9.15 2.05 -3.35
C ALA A 289 9.87 1.23 -2.27
N SER A 290 11.14 0.90 -2.54
CA SER A 290 12.01 0.11 -1.67
C SER A 290 13.12 0.98 -1.07
N SER A 291 12.75 1.82 -0.10
CA SER A 291 13.71 2.54 0.75
C SER A 291 14.22 1.66 1.88
N GLY A 292 13.46 0.65 2.32
CA GLY A 292 13.87 -0.33 3.32
C GLY A 292 14.80 -1.41 2.79
N ARG A 293 15.18 -2.35 3.67
CA ARG A 293 15.97 -3.53 3.30
C ARG A 293 15.07 -4.60 2.69
N LEU A 294 15.35 -4.98 1.44
CA LEU A 294 14.69 -6.09 0.76
C LEU A 294 15.66 -7.27 0.75
N MET A 295 15.25 -8.43 1.30
CA MET A 295 16.18 -9.55 1.52
C MET A 295 16.45 -10.35 0.24
N GLU A 296 15.44 -10.54 -0.61
CA GLU A 296 15.58 -11.31 -1.85
C GLU A 296 15.46 -10.43 -3.10
N GLY A 297 14.34 -9.71 -3.26
CA GLY A 297 14.11 -8.87 -4.44
C GLY A 297 12.63 -8.63 -4.75
N ILE A 298 12.41 -8.03 -5.93
CA ILE A 298 11.10 -7.75 -6.51
C ILE A 298 10.95 -8.60 -7.76
N VAL A 299 9.84 -9.33 -7.84
CA VAL A 299 9.40 -10.06 -9.04
C VAL A 299 8.05 -9.49 -9.45
N ASN A 300 8.00 -8.86 -10.62
CA ASN A 300 6.76 -8.40 -11.24
C ASN A 300 6.43 -9.26 -12.45
N ASN A 301 5.42 -10.11 -12.33
CA ASN A 301 4.81 -10.89 -13.40
C ASN A 301 3.46 -10.30 -13.86
N GLY A 302 2.84 -9.47 -13.02
CA GLY A 302 1.59 -8.76 -13.30
C GLY A 302 1.78 -7.33 -13.83
N LEU A 303 0.83 -6.46 -13.46
CA LEU A 303 0.81 -5.04 -13.85
C LEU A 303 1.21 -4.15 -12.68
N ILE A 304 2.15 -3.23 -12.91
CA ILE A 304 2.40 -2.05 -12.07
C ILE A 304 2.05 -0.83 -12.89
N SER A 305 1.04 -0.06 -12.46
CA SER A 305 0.50 1.08 -13.19
C SER A 305 0.53 2.36 -12.36
N LEU A 306 1.14 3.40 -12.90
CA LEU A 306 1.23 4.72 -12.27
C LEU A 306 0.39 5.72 -13.06
N THR A 307 -0.43 6.49 -12.36
CA THR A 307 -1.21 7.56 -12.98
C THR A 307 -1.01 8.85 -12.22
N ASN A 308 -0.41 9.83 -12.89
CA ASN A 308 -0.43 11.20 -12.41
C ASN A 308 -1.78 11.87 -12.73
N THR A 309 -2.40 12.57 -11.78
CA THR A 309 -3.79 13.01 -11.88
C THR A 309 -4.01 14.43 -12.39
N GLU A 310 -2.99 15.28 -12.53
CA GLU A 310 -3.19 16.66 -12.99
C GLU A 310 -2.45 17.01 -14.29
N GLU A 311 -3.02 17.97 -15.02
CA GLU A 311 -2.50 18.48 -16.31
C GLU A 311 -1.28 19.40 -16.13
N LEU A 312 -1.06 19.94 -14.92
CA LEU A 312 0.00 20.87 -14.57
C LEU A 312 0.73 20.36 -13.32
N ASN A 313 1.64 19.42 -13.52
CA ASN A 313 2.53 18.98 -12.45
C ASN A 313 3.29 20.16 -11.85
N ALA A 314 3.43 20.18 -10.52
CA ALA A 314 4.37 21.07 -9.87
C ALA A 314 5.79 20.69 -10.30
N ALA A 315 6.67 21.68 -10.47
CA ALA A 315 8.10 21.43 -10.70
C ALA A 315 8.63 20.43 -9.65
N GLY A 316 9.44 19.48 -10.07
CA GLY A 316 9.96 18.39 -9.22
C GLY A 316 9.05 17.17 -9.01
N SER A 317 7.91 17.05 -9.71
CA SER A 317 7.06 15.84 -9.59
C SER A 317 7.74 14.59 -10.15
N ILE A 318 7.66 13.47 -9.42
CA ILE A 318 8.30 12.18 -9.73
C ILE A 318 7.26 11.06 -9.86
N SER A 319 7.53 10.11 -10.76
CA SER A 319 6.71 8.91 -10.90
C SER A 319 7.61 7.71 -11.19
N TYR A 320 7.67 6.76 -10.27
CA TYR A 320 8.56 5.60 -10.37
C TYR A 320 7.77 4.29 -10.35
N GLY A 321 7.94 3.44 -11.35
CA GLY A 321 7.27 2.13 -11.36
C GLY A 321 7.76 1.28 -10.20
N ILE A 322 9.07 1.07 -10.19
CA ILE A 322 9.82 0.43 -9.11
C ILE A 322 10.99 1.35 -8.76
N SER A 323 11.05 1.82 -7.51
CA SER A 323 12.18 2.59 -7.01
C SER A 323 12.98 1.80 -5.97
N ALA A 324 14.30 1.71 -6.19
CA ALA A 324 15.26 1.12 -5.28
C ALA A 324 16.11 2.23 -4.66
N LEU A 325 15.82 2.59 -3.41
CA LEU A 325 16.35 3.81 -2.79
C LEU A 325 17.39 3.56 -1.68
N ASN A 326 17.45 2.35 -1.11
CA ASN A 326 18.40 2.05 -0.02
C ASN A 326 19.83 1.72 -0.50
N SER A 327 20.83 2.26 0.20
CA SER A 327 22.24 1.88 0.08
C SER A 327 22.56 0.56 0.82
N GLY A 328 23.55 -0.20 0.35
CA GLY A 328 24.13 -1.30 1.14
C GLY A 328 23.47 -2.69 1.07
N THR A 329 22.43 -2.90 0.25
CA THR A 329 21.91 -4.24 -0.05
C THR A 329 21.66 -4.44 -1.54
N THR A 330 22.22 -5.53 -2.09
CA THR A 330 21.96 -5.96 -3.46
C THR A 330 20.48 -6.29 -3.63
N LYS A 331 19.84 -5.69 -4.63
CA LYS A 331 18.42 -5.91 -4.92
C LYS A 331 18.29 -6.46 -6.32
N THR A 332 17.56 -7.55 -6.46
CA THR A 332 17.18 -8.05 -7.77
C THR A 332 15.79 -7.52 -8.12
N ILE A 333 15.67 -6.85 -9.26
CA ILE A 333 14.39 -6.45 -9.84
C ILE A 333 14.19 -7.29 -11.10
N LYS A 334 13.25 -8.23 -11.05
CA LYS A 334 12.81 -9.03 -12.19
C LYS A 334 11.47 -8.50 -12.69
N ASN A 335 11.44 -7.96 -13.89
CA ASN A 335 10.20 -7.59 -14.56
C ASN A 335 9.91 -8.55 -15.71
N ASN A 336 8.90 -9.38 -15.52
CA ASN A 336 8.35 -10.29 -16.53
C ASN A 336 6.98 -9.81 -17.04
N GLY A 337 6.28 -8.99 -16.25
CA GLY A 337 5.01 -8.38 -16.60
C GLY A 337 5.16 -6.98 -17.22
N LEU A 338 4.23 -6.09 -16.88
CA LEU A 338 4.20 -4.71 -17.37
C LEU A 338 4.41 -3.73 -16.22
N VAL A 339 5.39 -2.85 -16.37
CA VAL A 339 5.53 -1.62 -15.58
C VAL A 339 5.20 -0.46 -16.49
N ILE A 340 4.14 0.29 -16.17
CA ILE A 340 3.72 1.46 -16.95
C ILE A 340 3.64 2.71 -16.09
N GLY A 341 4.42 3.73 -16.46
CA GLY A 341 4.41 5.04 -15.83
C GLY A 341 3.85 6.10 -16.76
N LYS A 342 2.74 6.76 -16.39
CA LYS A 342 2.19 7.89 -17.14
C LYS A 342 2.28 9.19 -16.34
N SER A 343 2.93 10.19 -16.93
CA SER A 343 3.09 11.52 -16.32
C SER A 343 2.81 12.64 -17.33
N ILE A 344 2.37 13.81 -16.84
CA ILE A 344 2.15 15.03 -17.63
C ILE A 344 3.04 16.12 -17.02
N ASN A 345 4.02 16.66 -17.75
CA ASN A 345 4.96 17.69 -17.25
C ASN A 345 5.83 17.27 -16.04
N GLY A 346 5.79 16.00 -15.59
CA GLY A 346 6.61 15.56 -14.45
C GLY A 346 8.08 15.40 -14.83
N GLU A 347 8.99 15.94 -14.02
CA GLU A 347 10.40 16.07 -14.36
C GLU A 347 11.20 14.76 -14.32
N ASN A 348 10.71 13.72 -13.64
CA ASN A 348 11.38 12.42 -13.54
C ASN A 348 10.38 11.25 -13.51
N ASN A 349 9.88 10.85 -14.68
CA ASN A 349 9.09 9.63 -14.83
C ASN A 349 10.01 8.45 -15.17
N CYS A 350 10.12 7.45 -14.31
CA CYS A 350 11.00 6.30 -14.53
C CYS A 350 10.25 4.99 -14.30
N GLY A 351 10.49 4.00 -15.14
CA GLY A 351 9.89 2.68 -14.93
C GLY A 351 10.61 1.96 -13.81
N ILE A 352 11.92 1.89 -13.91
CA ILE A 352 12.79 1.43 -12.84
C ILE A 352 13.75 2.56 -12.49
N TYR A 353 13.77 2.94 -11.22
CA TYR A 353 14.59 4.02 -10.71
C TYR A 353 15.53 3.51 -9.62
N ASN A 354 16.83 3.77 -9.76
CA ASN A 354 17.85 3.37 -8.80
C ASN A 354 18.55 4.57 -8.15
N GLN A 355 18.57 4.57 -6.82
CA GLN A 355 19.42 5.38 -5.94
C GLN A 355 20.30 4.50 -5.02
N GLY A 356 20.18 3.17 -5.10
CA GLY A 356 20.88 2.21 -4.25
C GLY A 356 22.10 1.55 -4.91
N VAL A 357 22.78 0.70 -4.13
CA VAL A 357 24.01 0.00 -4.55
C VAL A 357 23.71 -1.44 -4.94
N GLY A 358 24.30 -1.91 -6.04
CA GLY A 358 24.32 -3.31 -6.41
C GLY A 358 22.98 -3.84 -6.91
N VAL A 359 22.16 -2.96 -7.48
CA VAL A 359 20.86 -3.35 -8.05
C VAL A 359 21.09 -4.11 -9.35
N ARG A 360 20.42 -5.25 -9.50
CA ARG A 360 20.43 -6.07 -10.72
C ARG A 360 19.05 -6.02 -11.34
N VAL A 361 18.98 -5.50 -12.56
CA VAL A 361 17.73 -5.41 -13.32
C VAL A 361 17.71 -6.54 -14.36
N SER A 362 16.67 -7.36 -14.33
CA SER A 362 16.34 -8.34 -15.37
C SER A 362 14.96 -8.03 -15.92
N ASN A 363 14.86 -7.72 -17.21
CA ASN A 363 13.61 -7.39 -17.87
C ASN A 363 13.37 -8.34 -19.03
N ILE A 364 12.35 -9.20 -18.92
CA ILE A 364 11.80 -9.97 -20.05
C ILE A 364 10.42 -9.46 -20.46
N GLY A 365 9.76 -8.70 -19.57
CA GLY A 365 8.47 -8.05 -19.83
C GLY A 365 8.62 -6.67 -20.46
N SER A 366 7.71 -5.77 -20.12
CA SER A 366 7.68 -4.41 -20.65
C SER A 366 7.82 -3.37 -19.55
N VAL A 367 8.74 -2.42 -19.74
CA VAL A 367 8.87 -1.19 -18.97
C VAL A 367 8.56 -0.03 -19.90
N VAL A 368 7.38 0.56 -19.75
CA VAL A 368 6.83 1.56 -20.66
C VAL A 368 6.56 2.85 -19.91
N ASN A 369 7.36 3.88 -20.14
CA ASN A 369 7.10 5.18 -19.52
C ASN A 369 6.79 6.23 -20.57
N ILE A 370 5.68 6.93 -20.32
CA ILE A 370 5.13 7.92 -21.22
C ILE A 370 5.00 9.23 -20.46
N ALA A 371 5.62 10.28 -20.99
CA ALA A 371 5.45 11.64 -20.54
C ALA A 371 4.88 12.53 -21.67
N THR A 372 4.07 13.52 -21.30
CA THR A 372 3.67 14.60 -22.19
C THR A 372 4.22 15.93 -21.68
N GLY A 373 4.49 16.89 -22.56
CA GLY A 373 4.98 18.23 -22.18
C GLY A 373 6.49 18.31 -21.91
N THR A 374 6.92 19.01 -20.86
CA THR A 374 8.35 19.31 -20.60
C THR A 374 9.09 18.28 -19.76
N GLY A 375 8.38 17.27 -19.25
CA GLY A 375 8.90 16.28 -18.31
C GLY A 375 9.90 15.29 -18.89
N ASN A 376 10.95 14.92 -18.13
CA ASN A 376 11.90 13.88 -18.56
C ASN A 376 11.37 12.48 -18.21
N VAL A 377 11.64 11.53 -19.10
CA VAL A 377 11.12 10.17 -18.99
C VAL A 377 12.16 9.12 -19.32
N HIS A 378 12.30 8.12 -18.45
CA HIS A 378 13.32 7.09 -18.56
C HIS A 378 12.69 5.70 -18.45
N GLY A 379 13.15 4.73 -19.25
CA GLY A 379 12.82 3.33 -19.01
C GLY A 379 13.45 2.84 -17.71
N VAL A 380 14.78 2.84 -17.67
CA VAL A 380 15.59 2.58 -16.47
C VAL A 380 16.48 3.79 -16.19
N SER A 381 16.52 4.24 -14.95
CA SER A 381 17.32 5.40 -14.53
C SER A 381 18.20 5.04 -13.34
N ASN A 382 19.51 5.28 -13.47
CA ASN A 382 20.46 5.30 -12.37
C ASN A 382 20.73 6.76 -11.96
N SER A 383 20.51 7.09 -10.69
CA SER A 383 20.49 8.47 -10.22
C SER A 383 21.87 9.03 -9.86
N LYS A 384 21.87 10.28 -9.36
CA LYS A 384 23.04 11.07 -8.93
C LYS A 384 23.54 10.81 -7.50
N GLY A 385 22.97 9.87 -6.73
CA GLY A 385 23.42 9.64 -5.34
C GLY A 385 24.78 8.94 -5.26
N SER A 386 25.60 9.21 -4.22
CA SER A 386 26.94 8.64 -3.99
C SER A 386 27.01 7.10 -3.96
N TYR A 387 25.84 6.46 -3.92
CA TYR A 387 25.64 5.02 -3.81
C TYR A 387 24.85 4.47 -5.01
N SER A 388 24.68 5.21 -6.11
CA SER A 388 23.87 4.80 -7.27
C SER A 388 24.65 3.87 -8.20
N HIS A 389 24.56 2.57 -7.91
CA HIS A 389 25.22 1.53 -8.70
C HIS A 389 24.21 0.46 -9.14
N ILE A 390 24.00 0.35 -10.45
CA ILE A 390 23.32 -0.80 -11.06
C ILE A 390 24.39 -1.79 -11.47
N ALA A 391 24.46 -2.95 -10.81
CA ALA A 391 25.45 -3.98 -11.10
C ALA A 391 25.29 -4.58 -12.51
N SER A 392 24.07 -4.73 -12.99
CA SER A 392 23.81 -5.24 -14.34
C SER A 392 22.39 -4.92 -14.80
N ILE A 393 22.22 -4.70 -16.10
CA ILE A 393 20.92 -4.66 -16.77
C ILE A 393 20.90 -5.76 -17.83
N VAL A 394 20.02 -6.73 -17.67
CA VAL A 394 19.73 -7.76 -18.67
C VAL A 394 18.35 -7.49 -19.24
N ASN A 395 18.27 -7.13 -20.52
CA ASN A 395 17.02 -6.86 -21.20
C ASN A 395 16.78 -7.87 -22.32
N SER A 396 15.70 -8.63 -22.23
CA SER A 396 15.17 -9.47 -23.31
C SER A 396 13.74 -9.07 -23.71
N GLY A 397 13.14 -8.12 -22.99
CA GLY A 397 11.84 -7.54 -23.28
C GLY A 397 11.92 -6.13 -23.86
N LEU A 398 10.99 -5.27 -23.48
CA LEU A 398 10.89 -3.88 -23.91
C LEU A 398 11.24 -2.91 -22.78
N ILE A 399 12.13 -1.95 -23.04
CA ILE A 399 12.42 -0.82 -22.15
C ILE A 399 12.23 0.48 -22.95
N THR A 400 11.32 1.35 -22.52
CA THR A 400 11.05 2.62 -23.20
C THR A 400 11.01 3.84 -22.29
N GLY A 401 11.58 4.93 -22.80
CA GLY A 401 11.24 6.29 -22.39
C GLY A 401 10.64 7.05 -23.57
N THR A 402 9.37 7.43 -23.47
CA THR A 402 8.64 8.10 -24.57
C THR A 402 8.10 9.45 -24.12
N SER A 403 8.57 10.53 -24.72
CA SER A 403 8.02 11.88 -24.51
C SER A 403 7.30 12.38 -25.76
N THR A 404 6.03 12.78 -25.64
CA THR A 404 5.31 13.44 -26.75
C THR A 404 5.55 14.96 -26.80
N GLY A 405 6.22 15.53 -25.79
CA GLY A 405 6.55 16.96 -25.74
C GLY A 405 8.05 17.25 -25.93
N SER A 406 8.52 18.34 -25.30
CA SER A 406 9.90 18.85 -25.37
C SER A 406 10.84 18.25 -24.34
N GLY A 407 10.34 17.52 -23.34
CA GLY A 407 11.16 16.85 -22.35
C GLY A 407 12.03 15.72 -22.92
N THR A 408 13.15 15.42 -22.26
CA THR A 408 14.08 14.38 -22.71
C THR A 408 13.53 12.99 -22.43
N ALA A 409 13.86 12.03 -23.29
CA ALA A 409 13.31 10.68 -23.24
C ALA A 409 14.39 9.64 -23.51
N TYR A 410 14.73 8.86 -22.50
CA TYR A 410 15.81 7.87 -22.55
C TYR A 410 15.31 6.45 -22.32
N GLY A 411 15.85 5.48 -23.05
CA GLY A 411 15.62 4.07 -22.72
C GLY A 411 16.30 3.72 -21.40
N ILE A 412 17.62 3.93 -21.34
CA ILE A 412 18.44 3.81 -20.14
C ILE A 412 19.17 5.13 -19.88
N PHE A 413 19.12 5.62 -18.65
CA PHE A 413 19.79 6.84 -18.23
C PHE A 413 20.74 6.57 -17.06
N ASN A 414 22.01 6.95 -17.23
CA ASN A 414 23.01 6.98 -16.17
C ASN A 414 23.42 8.42 -15.89
N LYS A 415 23.02 8.95 -14.72
CA LYS A 415 23.20 10.35 -14.34
C LYS A 415 24.60 10.64 -13.80
N GLN A 416 25.12 11.84 -14.06
CA GLN A 416 26.40 12.35 -13.56
C GLN A 416 26.38 12.55 -12.04
N HIS A 417 27.55 12.37 -11.40
CA HIS A 417 27.82 12.73 -10.01
C HIS A 417 29.09 13.59 -9.91
N GLU A 418 29.16 14.45 -8.90
CA GLU A 418 30.23 15.45 -8.71
C GLU A 418 31.52 14.89 -8.09
N SER A 419 31.53 13.65 -7.58
CA SER A 419 32.75 13.07 -6.96
C SER A 419 33.03 11.58 -7.20
N ASN A 420 32.15 10.79 -7.82
CA ASN A 420 32.38 9.34 -8.10
C ASN A 420 31.50 8.69 -9.20
N GLY A 421 30.74 9.47 -9.98
CA GLY A 421 29.86 8.96 -11.05
C GLY A 421 28.68 8.08 -10.60
N GLY A 422 27.60 8.03 -11.38
CA GLY A 422 26.71 6.86 -11.37
C GLY A 422 27.38 5.71 -12.12
N GLU A 423 27.36 4.49 -11.57
CA GLU A 423 27.94 3.32 -12.24
C GLU A 423 26.83 2.36 -12.68
N ILE A 424 26.86 2.01 -13.96
CA ILE A 424 26.17 0.84 -14.48
C ILE A 424 27.25 -0.16 -14.87
N GLY A 425 27.13 -1.40 -14.39
CA GLY A 425 27.98 -2.49 -14.83
C GLY A 425 27.65 -2.89 -16.26
N ASP A 426 27.41 -4.18 -16.48
CA ASP A 426 27.14 -4.70 -17.83
C ASP A 426 25.68 -4.50 -18.22
N ILE A 427 25.47 -3.98 -19.43
CA ILE A 427 24.17 -3.96 -20.11
C ILE A 427 24.20 -5.05 -21.19
N ALA A 428 23.33 -6.04 -21.07
CA ALA A 428 23.11 -7.06 -22.10
C ALA A 428 21.70 -6.91 -22.66
N ASN A 429 21.59 -6.55 -23.94
CA ASN A 429 20.31 -6.38 -24.62
C ASN A 429 20.11 -7.45 -25.69
N THR A 430 19.07 -8.27 -25.56
CA THR A 430 18.54 -9.16 -26.60
C THR A 430 17.11 -8.75 -27.02
N GLY A 431 16.49 -7.81 -26.31
CA GLY A 431 15.17 -7.27 -26.60
C GLY A 431 15.22 -5.90 -27.29
N VAL A 432 14.31 -5.01 -26.91
CA VAL A 432 14.20 -3.64 -27.45
C VAL A 432 14.47 -2.63 -26.35
N ILE A 433 15.37 -1.68 -26.64
CA ILE A 433 15.53 -0.46 -25.85
C ILE A 433 15.22 0.71 -26.77
N TYR A 434 14.28 1.56 -26.34
CA TYR A 434 13.85 2.75 -27.09
C TYR A 434 13.90 3.99 -26.21
N GLY A 435 14.42 5.09 -26.75
CA GLY A 435 14.32 6.40 -26.12
C GLY A 435 14.36 7.50 -27.18
N LYS A 436 13.30 8.31 -27.25
CA LYS A 436 13.13 9.35 -28.29
C LYS A 436 14.33 10.30 -28.40
N THR A 437 14.98 10.62 -27.29
CA THR A 437 16.18 11.49 -27.28
C THR A 437 17.44 10.65 -27.42
N ASN A 438 17.59 9.61 -26.61
CA ASN A 438 18.69 8.66 -26.69
C ASN A 438 18.23 7.28 -26.22
N THR A 439 18.67 6.22 -26.91
CA THR A 439 18.44 4.86 -26.43
C THR A 439 19.11 4.60 -25.08
N VAL A 440 20.40 4.97 -24.97
CA VAL A 440 21.17 4.92 -23.73
C VAL A 440 21.93 6.24 -23.59
N LYS A 441 21.73 6.93 -22.47
CA LYS A 441 22.41 8.17 -22.13
C LYS A 441 23.32 7.95 -20.92
N ASN A 442 24.63 8.09 -21.12
CA ASN A 442 25.62 8.19 -20.06
C ASN A 442 26.06 9.64 -19.96
N GLU A 443 25.80 10.30 -18.82
CA GLU A 443 26.27 11.67 -18.61
C GLU A 443 27.77 11.72 -18.29
N THR A 444 28.36 12.90 -18.47
CA THR A 444 29.79 13.14 -18.23
C THR A 444 30.19 12.67 -16.84
N GLY A 445 31.27 11.90 -16.72
CA GLY A 445 31.71 11.33 -15.44
C GLY A 445 30.93 10.11 -14.94
N GLY A 446 29.86 9.69 -15.63
CA GLY A 446 29.21 8.41 -15.42
C GLY A 446 30.00 7.27 -16.09
N LYS A 447 29.90 6.05 -15.55
CA LYS A 447 30.55 4.86 -16.08
C LYS A 447 29.51 3.80 -16.46
N ILE A 448 29.63 3.28 -17.69
CA ILE A 448 28.97 2.05 -18.12
C ILE A 448 30.08 1.06 -18.47
N ASN A 449 30.14 -0.09 -17.80
CA ASN A 449 31.25 -1.04 -17.98
C ASN A 449 31.26 -1.65 -19.39
N SER A 450 30.12 -2.17 -19.84
CA SER A 450 29.96 -2.65 -21.20
C SER A 450 28.50 -2.59 -21.65
N LEU A 451 28.28 -2.40 -22.95
CA LEU A 451 26.97 -2.53 -23.58
C LEU A 451 27.09 -3.55 -24.71
N ARG A 452 26.51 -4.73 -24.49
CA ARG A 452 26.44 -5.83 -25.46
C ARG A 452 25.04 -5.86 -26.05
N ASN A 453 24.91 -5.45 -27.30
CA ASN A 453 23.62 -5.43 -27.99
C ASN A 453 23.52 -6.56 -29.03
N TYR A 454 22.51 -7.40 -28.85
CA TYR A 454 22.06 -8.45 -29.77
C TYR A 454 20.59 -8.25 -30.19
N GLY A 455 19.93 -7.20 -29.68
CA GLY A 455 18.56 -6.83 -30.01
C GLY A 455 18.49 -5.47 -30.73
N ILE A 456 17.41 -4.73 -30.49
CA ILE A 456 17.15 -3.43 -31.12
C ILE A 456 17.47 -2.29 -30.16
N LEU A 457 18.27 -1.34 -30.65
CA LEU A 457 18.46 -0.02 -30.07
C LEU A 457 17.81 1.00 -31.01
N ALA A 458 16.83 1.74 -30.52
CA ALA A 458 16.09 2.70 -31.34
C ALA A 458 15.94 4.06 -30.65
N THR A 459 15.87 5.12 -31.47
CA THR A 459 15.63 6.50 -31.09
C THR A 459 14.46 7.07 -31.86
#